data_AF-H3NNI7-F1
#
_entry.id   AF-H3NNI7-F1
#
_cell.length_a   1.000
_cell.length_b   1.000
_cell.length_c   1.000
_cell.angle_alpha   90.00
_cell.angle_beta   90.00
_cell.angle_gamma   90.00
#
_symmetry.space_group_name_H-M   'P 1'
#
loop_
_entity.id
_entity.type
_entity.pdbx_description
1 polymer ?
#
loop_
_entity_poly.entity_id
_entity_poly.type
_entity_poly.pdbx_seq_one_letter_code
_entity_poly.pdbx_strand_id
1 'polypeptide(L)'
;MRYIRDFFYNFSDIIFAIIVTALIGYVLFFNLNHLVNIENENVSTVQAKNEIVNKKDEEINVMIPSNLNVEQLAEILKEYKVINDTKPFIEKFKDTKKTIKSGEIKIKQDISLDELEKLIFE
;
A
#
# COMPACT_ATOMS: atom_id res chain seq x y z
N MET A 1 -52.78 -31.28 -28.51
CA MET A 1 -52.38 -30.04 -27.81
C MET A 1 -51.90 -30.22 -26.35
N ARG A 2 -51.86 -31.44 -25.76
CA ARG A 2 -51.29 -31.64 -24.41
C ARG A 2 -49.76 -31.60 -24.38
N TYR A 3 -49.11 -32.25 -25.35
CA TYR A 3 -47.64 -32.29 -25.47
C TYR A 3 -46.95 -30.92 -25.56
N ILE A 4 -47.57 -29.94 -26.24
CA ILE A 4 -47.04 -28.58 -26.31
C ILE A 4 -47.04 -27.93 -24.92
N ARG A 5 -48.09 -28.16 -24.11
CA ARG A 5 -48.19 -27.59 -22.76
C ARG A 5 -47.11 -28.16 -21.84
N ASP A 6 -46.90 -29.47 -21.88
CA ASP A 6 -45.86 -30.14 -21.07
C ASP A 6 -44.44 -29.70 -21.47
N PHE A 7 -44.22 -29.37 -22.74
CA PHE A 7 -42.95 -28.78 -23.20
C PHE A 7 -42.74 -27.37 -22.62
N PHE A 8 -43.76 -26.51 -22.64
CA PHE A 8 -43.67 -25.16 -22.07
C PHE A 8 -43.45 -25.14 -20.56
N TYR A 9 -44.01 -26.08 -19.81
CA TYR A 9 -43.76 -26.18 -18.36
C TYR A 9 -42.30 -26.49 -18.06
N ASN A 10 -41.74 -27.53 -18.70
CA ASN A 10 -40.32 -27.88 -18.52
C ASN A 10 -39.37 -26.79 -19.06
N PHE A 11 -39.75 -26.14 -20.17
CA PHE A 11 -38.98 -25.05 -20.76
C PHE A 11 -38.97 -23.79 -19.87
N SER A 12 -40.09 -23.49 -19.21
CA SER A 12 -40.20 -22.38 -18.27
C SER A 12 -39.27 -22.55 -17.08
N ASP A 13 -39.20 -23.76 -16.50
CA ASP A 13 -38.29 -24.04 -15.38
C ASP A 13 -36.82 -23.89 -15.78
N ILE A 14 -36.46 -24.36 -16.99
CA ILE A 14 -35.09 -24.22 -17.51
C ILE A 14 -34.74 -22.74 -17.74
N ILE A 15 -35.65 -21.96 -18.34
CA ILE A 15 -35.45 -20.52 -18.52
C ILE A 15 -35.29 -19.81 -17.17
N PHE A 16 -36.15 -20.14 -16.20
CA PHE A 16 -36.09 -19.55 -14.88
C PHE A 16 -34.77 -19.87 -14.18
N ALA A 17 -34.29 -21.11 -14.27
CA ALA A 17 -32.99 -21.51 -13.72
C ALA A 17 -31.83 -20.73 -14.38
N ILE A 18 -31.88 -20.52 -15.70
CA ILE A 18 -30.87 -19.73 -16.43
C ILE A 18 -30.88 -18.28 -15.94
N ILE A 19 -32.06 -17.67 -15.77
CA ILE A 19 -32.20 -16.28 -15.31
C ILE A 19 -31.63 -16.14 -13.89
N VAL A 20 -31.96 -17.06 -12.98
CA VAL A 20 -31.44 -17.05 -11.60
C VAL A 20 -29.92 -17.20 -11.60
N THR A 21 -29.39 -18.12 -12.40
CA THR A 21 -27.94 -18.33 -12.54
C THR A 21 -27.24 -17.08 -13.08
N ALA A 22 -27.81 -16.43 -14.09
CA ALA A 22 -27.27 -15.20 -14.66
C ALA A 22 -27.30 -14.04 -13.64
N LEU A 23 -28.37 -13.92 -12.85
CA LEU A 23 -28.47 -12.91 -11.78
C LEU A 23 -27.41 -13.12 -10.70
N ILE A 24 -27.22 -14.36 -10.23
CA ILE A 24 -26.17 -14.68 -9.25
C ILE A 24 -24.80 -14.35 -9.84
N GLY A 25 -24.55 -14.77 -11.08
CA GLY A 25 -23.31 -14.47 -11.79
C GLY A 25 -23.05 -12.96 -11.93
N TYR A 26 -24.08 -12.18 -12.24
CA TYR A 26 -24.00 -10.72 -12.33
C TYR A 26 -23.66 -10.08 -10.99
N VAL A 27 -24.32 -10.50 -9.90
CA VAL A 27 -24.06 -9.99 -8.55
C VAL A 27 -22.64 -10.33 -8.10
N LEU A 28 -22.17 -11.55 -8.37
CA LEU A 28 -20.80 -11.96 -8.07
C LEU A 28 -19.79 -11.17 -8.88
N PHE A 29 -20.01 -11.00 -10.19
CA PHE A 29 -19.15 -10.21 -11.06
C PHE A 29 -19.07 -8.75 -10.59
N PHE A 30 -20.21 -8.14 -10.25
CA PHE A 30 -20.26 -6.77 -9.73
C PHE A 30 -19.49 -6.62 -8.42
N ASN A 31 -19.70 -7.55 -7.47
CA ASN A 31 -18.99 -7.53 -6.19
C ASN A 31 -17.49 -7.79 -6.35
N LEU A 32 -17.08 -8.73 -7.19
CA LEU A 32 -15.67 -9.01 -7.49
C LEU A 32 -15.01 -7.81 -8.17
N ASN A 33 -15.67 -7.19 -9.15
CA ASN A 33 -15.15 -6.00 -9.80
C ASN A 33 -15.02 -4.84 -8.80
N HIS A 34 -15.98 -4.66 -7.89
CA HIS A 34 -15.88 -3.65 -6.82
C HIS A 34 -14.72 -3.95 -5.86
N LEU A 35 -14.53 -5.20 -5.43
CA LEU A 35 -13.42 -5.61 -4.56
C LEU A 35 -12.05 -5.40 -5.23
N VAL A 36 -11.90 -5.83 -6.48
CA VAL A 36 -10.66 -5.67 -7.26
C VAL A 36 -10.38 -4.18 -7.55
N ASN A 37 -11.42 -3.38 -7.81
CA ASN A 37 -11.23 -1.95 -8.05
C ASN A 37 -10.90 -1.19 -6.75
N ILE A 38 -11.35 -1.68 -5.59
CA ILE A 38 -10.95 -1.15 -4.27
C ILE A 38 -9.51 -1.51 -3.91
N GLU A 39 -8.98 -2.65 -4.36
CA GLU A 39 -7.57 -2.99 -4.18
C GLU A 39 -6.68 -2.06 -5.04
N ASN A 40 -7.10 -1.75 -6.27
CA ASN A 40 -6.39 -0.79 -7.12
C ASN A 40 -6.56 0.67 -6.65
N GLU A 41 -7.72 1.04 -6.09
CA GLU A 41 -7.91 2.34 -5.48
C GLU A 41 -7.13 2.46 -4.17
N ASN A 42 -7.15 1.51 -3.23
CA ASN A 42 -6.41 1.66 -1.95
C ASN A 42 -4.88 1.56 -2.09
N VAL A 43 -4.36 1.02 -3.20
CA VAL A 43 -2.94 1.16 -3.55
C VAL A 43 -2.64 2.57 -4.10
N SER A 44 -3.66 3.34 -4.48
CA SER A 44 -3.56 4.72 -5.00
C SER A 44 -4.23 5.81 -4.12
N THR A 45 -5.05 5.46 -3.11
CA THR A 45 -5.84 6.41 -2.30
C THR A 45 -5.47 6.41 -0.82
N VAL A 46 -4.26 5.97 -0.48
CA VAL A 46 -3.51 6.63 0.61
C VAL A 46 -2.92 7.97 0.13
N GLN A 47 -3.04 8.33 -1.16
CA GLN A 47 -2.51 9.59 -1.71
C GLN A 47 -3.52 10.59 -2.29
N ALA A 48 -4.83 10.43 -2.09
CA ALA A 48 -5.82 11.39 -2.63
C ALA A 48 -6.50 12.25 -1.54
N LYS A 49 -5.71 12.82 -0.64
CA LYS A 49 -6.05 14.09 0.02
C LYS A 49 -4.78 14.88 0.34
N ASN A 50 -4.05 15.25 -0.71
CA ASN A 50 -3.22 16.46 -0.79
C ASN A 50 -2.49 16.49 -2.15
N GLU A 51 -3.22 16.77 -3.23
CA GLU A 51 -2.59 17.24 -4.46
C GLU A 51 -3.21 18.56 -4.89
N ILE A 52 -2.92 19.59 -4.11
CA ILE A 52 -2.39 20.83 -4.66
C ILE A 52 -1.33 21.29 -3.65
N VAL A 53 -0.04 21.11 -3.97
CA VAL A 53 1.10 22.01 -3.70
C VAL A 53 2.42 21.23 -3.84
N ASN A 54 3.20 21.63 -4.85
CA ASN A 54 4.65 21.50 -4.99
C ASN A 54 5.31 20.13 -4.79
N LYS A 55 5.65 19.55 -5.94
CA LYS A 55 6.71 18.57 -6.20
C LYS A 55 8.10 19.09 -5.76
N LYS A 56 8.32 19.29 -4.45
CA LYS A 56 9.63 19.63 -3.87
C LYS A 56 9.86 19.30 -2.38
N ASP A 57 8.88 18.78 -1.64
CA ASP A 57 9.04 18.47 -0.22
C ASP A 57 8.13 17.30 0.20
N GLU A 58 8.36 16.10 -0.33
CA GLU A 58 7.70 14.91 0.20
C GLU A 58 8.38 14.52 1.53
N GLU A 59 7.74 14.91 2.64
CA GLU A 59 8.11 14.47 3.98
C GLU A 59 7.58 13.05 4.22
N ILE A 60 8.49 12.11 4.44
CA ILE A 60 8.22 10.70 4.75
C ILE A 60 8.22 10.55 6.27
N ASN A 61 7.13 10.02 6.83
CA ASN A 61 7.09 9.61 8.23
C ASN A 61 7.79 8.26 8.38
N VAL A 62 8.89 8.24 9.12
CA VAL A 62 9.65 7.02 9.45
C VAL A 62 9.48 6.71 10.92
N MET A 63 9.06 5.48 11.23
CA MET A 63 8.99 5.00 12.60
C MET A 63 10.29 4.30 12.97
N ILE A 64 11.06 4.89 13.88
CA ILE A 64 12.31 4.34 14.38
C ILE A 64 12.07 3.67 15.73
N PRO A 65 12.05 2.33 15.82
CA PRO A 65 11.94 1.64 17.10
C PRO A 65 13.16 1.91 18.01
N SER A 66 12.94 1.79 19.32
CA SER A 66 13.99 1.99 20.32
C SER A 66 15.06 0.91 20.26
N ASN A 67 16.30 1.29 20.60
CA ASN A 67 17.41 0.37 20.82
C ASN A 67 17.91 -0.37 19.55
N LEU A 68 17.78 0.30 18.40
CA LEU A 68 18.33 -0.17 17.12
C LEU A 68 19.85 0.02 17.04
N ASN A 69 20.50 -0.82 16.24
CA ASN A 69 21.87 -0.59 15.79
C ASN A 69 21.89 0.18 14.45
N VAL A 70 23.06 0.69 14.05
CA VAL A 70 23.24 1.49 12.81
C VAL A 70 22.86 0.69 11.56
N GLU A 71 23.08 -0.63 11.57
CA GLU A 71 22.77 -1.52 10.45
C GLU A 71 21.26 -1.65 10.24
N GLN A 72 20.51 -1.91 11.31
CA GLN A 72 19.05 -2.00 11.29
C GLN A 72 18.41 -0.66 10.96
N LEU A 73 18.98 0.45 11.46
CA LEU A 73 18.54 1.79 11.08
C LEU A 73 18.71 2.01 9.57
N ALA A 74 19.82 1.58 8.98
CA ALA A 74 20.04 1.70 7.55
C ALA A 74 19.01 0.89 6.75
N GLU A 75 18.68 -0.33 7.19
CA GLU A 75 17.65 -1.16 6.58
C GLU A 75 16.28 -0.49 6.61
N ILE A 76 15.88 0.06 7.76
CA ILE A 76 14.63 0.81 7.90
C ILE A 76 14.64 2.00 6.94
N LEU A 77 15.68 2.83 6.95
CA LEU A 77 15.76 3.99 6.08
C LEU A 77 15.71 3.62 4.58
N LYS A 78 16.25 2.45 4.21
CA LYS A 78 16.15 1.93 2.85
C LYS A 78 14.74 1.43 2.53
N GLU A 79 14.07 0.76 3.46
CA GLU A 79 12.68 0.29 3.31
C GLU A 79 11.72 1.46 3.08
N TYR A 80 11.90 2.55 3.84
CA TYR A 80 11.16 3.81 3.68
C TYR A 80 11.65 4.66 2.48
N LYS A 81 12.61 4.17 1.68
CA LYS A 81 13.19 4.86 0.52
C LYS A 81 13.80 6.23 0.84
N VAL A 82 14.26 6.43 2.07
CA VAL A 82 15.01 7.62 2.48
C VAL A 82 16.45 7.56 1.98
N ILE A 83 17.04 6.36 1.97
CA ILE A 83 18.38 6.11 1.41
C ILE A 83 18.34 5.04 0.32
N ASN A 84 19.14 5.21 -0.72
CA ASN A 84 19.24 4.25 -1.83
C ASN A 84 20.15 3.05 -1.50
N ASP A 85 21.20 3.28 -0.70
CA ASP A 85 22.20 2.28 -0.33
C ASP A 85 22.51 2.36 1.17
N THR A 86 22.53 1.21 1.83
CA THR A 86 22.85 1.09 3.26
C THR A 86 24.34 1.17 3.54
N LYS A 87 25.21 0.77 2.60
CA LYS A 87 26.67 0.74 2.78
C LYS A 87 27.27 2.11 3.11
N PRO A 88 27.04 3.18 2.32
CA PRO A 88 27.64 4.49 2.62
C PRO A 88 27.10 5.08 3.93
N PHE A 89 25.87 4.74 4.31
CA PHE A 89 25.30 5.15 5.59
C PHE A 89 26.00 4.44 6.74
N ILE A 90 26.11 3.11 6.69
CA ILE A 90 26.77 2.31 7.73
C ILE A 90 28.22 2.72 7.87
N GLU A 91 28.99 2.86 6.78
CA GLU A 91 30.39 3.28 6.84
C GLU A 91 30.58 4.65 7.51
N LYS A 92 29.67 5.59 7.25
CA LYS A 92 29.72 6.93 7.84
C LYS A 92 29.39 6.94 9.34
N PHE A 93 28.46 6.08 9.77
CA PHE A 93 27.93 6.09 11.14
C PHE A 93 28.41 4.92 12.02
N LYS A 94 29.24 4.02 11.52
CA LYS A 94 29.75 2.84 12.24
C LYS A 94 30.45 3.20 13.55
N ASP A 95 31.21 4.30 13.54
CA ASP A 95 32.01 4.76 14.69
C ASP A 95 31.32 5.87 15.51
N THR A 96 30.05 6.17 15.19
CA THR A 96 29.29 7.20 15.88
C THR A 96 28.85 6.69 17.25
N LYS A 97 29.30 7.38 18.31
CA LYS A 97 28.87 7.14 19.71
C LYS A 97 27.53 7.80 20.07
N LYS A 98 26.89 8.46 19.11
CA LYS A 98 25.62 9.19 19.33
C LYS A 98 24.47 8.22 19.47
N THR A 99 23.44 8.63 20.21
CA THR A 99 22.27 7.78 20.45
C THR A 99 21.27 7.98 19.32
N ILE A 100 20.70 6.88 18.80
CA ILE A 100 19.65 6.94 17.79
C ILE A 100 18.34 7.33 18.47
N LYS A 101 17.75 8.45 18.03
CA LYS A 101 16.41 8.88 18.46
C LYS A 101 15.38 7.85 18.02
N SER A 102 14.47 7.53 18.93
CA SER A 102 13.36 6.62 18.68
C SER A 102 12.04 7.39 18.63
N GLY A 103 11.10 6.91 17.82
CA GLY A 103 9.81 7.54 17.59
C GLY A 103 9.53 7.79 16.11
N GLU A 104 8.46 8.54 15.85
CA GLU A 104 8.07 8.95 14.51
C GLU A 104 8.83 10.22 14.11
N ILE A 105 9.63 10.14 13.05
CA ILE A 105 10.43 11.24 12.52
C ILE A 105 9.99 11.55 11.10
N LYS A 106 9.78 12.84 10.82
CA LYS A 106 9.53 13.36 9.47
C LYS A 106 10.85 13.62 8.76
N ILE A 107 11.10 12.88 7.70
CA ILE A 107 12.34 12.98 6.92
C ILE A 107 11.98 13.36 5.49
N LYS A 108 12.61 14.41 4.96
CA LYS A 108 12.43 14.79 3.56
C LYS A 108 13.09 13.76 2.64
N GLN A 109 12.42 13.42 1.55
CA GLN A 109 13.00 12.60 0.49
C GLN A 109 14.21 13.34 -0.14
N ASP A 110 15.27 12.61 -0.45
CA ASP A 110 16.56 13.15 -0.96
C ASP A 110 17.38 14.02 0.02
N ILE A 111 17.14 13.89 1.33
CA ILE A 111 17.96 14.56 2.34
C ILE A 111 19.43 14.12 2.31
N SER A 112 20.35 15.05 2.57
CA SER A 112 21.77 14.74 2.65
C SER A 112 22.10 13.89 3.89
N LEU A 113 23.13 13.05 3.80
CA LEU A 113 23.57 12.22 4.94
C LEU A 113 23.93 13.05 6.18
N ASP A 114 24.42 14.28 6.00
CA ASP A 114 24.78 15.19 7.10
C ASP A 114 23.55 15.76 7.82
N GLU A 115 22.48 16.04 7.09
CA GLU A 115 21.22 16.53 7.67
C GLU A 115 20.44 15.39 8.32
N LEU A 116 20.48 14.20 7.72
CA LEU A 116 19.93 12.98 8.28
C LEU A 116 20.58 12.64 9.64
N GLU A 117 21.89 12.85 9.77
CA GLU A 117 22.60 12.67 11.04
C GLU A 117 22.00 13.54 12.15
N LYS A 118 21.73 14.82 11.88
CA LYS A 118 21.19 15.75 12.87
C LYS A 118 19.76 15.42 13.30
N LEU A 119 18.99 14.78 12.43
CA LEU A 119 17.62 14.39 12.70
C LEU A 119 17.54 13.11 13.53
N ILE A 120 18.41 12.14 13.22
CA ILE A 120 18.31 10.79 13.79
C ILE A 120 19.23 10.61 15.00
N PHE A 121 20.38 11.28 15.05
CA PHE A 121 21.33 11.12 16.15
C PHE A 121 21.29 12.31 17.10
N GLU A 122 21.25 12.00 18.40
CA GLU A 122 21.42 12.96 19.51
C GLU A 122 22.81 12.83 20.16
#